data_AF-A0A352VQQ6-F1
#
_entry.id   AF-A0A352VQQ6-F1
#
_cell.length_a   1.000
_cell.length_b   1.000
_cell.length_c   1.000
_cell.angle_alpha   90.00
_cell.angle_beta   90.00
_cell.angle_gamma   90.00
#
_symmetry.space_group_name_H-M   'P 1'
#
loop_
_entity.id
_entity.type
_entity.pdbx_description
1 polymer ?
#
loop_
_entity_poly.entity_id
_entity_poly.type
_entity_poly.pdbx_seq_one_letter_code
_entity_poly.pdbx_strand_id
1 'polypeptide(L)' 'MGIDSANSTLHTGDSVRLEDLGDTPWVVLGGGGLKGLAHVGAWRALTEAGVQPAGIVGTSIGALAGALAASGMT' A
#
# COMPACT_ATOMS: atom_id res chain seq x y z
N MET A 1 -25.26 15.15 -14.18
CA MET A 1 -24.19 14.73 -15.11
C MET A 1 -23.09 14.17 -14.23
N GLY A 2 -23.23 12.89 -13.87
CA GLY A 2 -22.40 12.22 -12.87
C GLY A 2 -21.04 11.88 -13.47
N ILE A 3 -19.99 12.28 -12.78
CA ILE A 3 -18.64 11.82 -13.08
C ILE A 3 -18.51 10.39 -12.55
N ASP A 4 -18.43 9.41 -13.44
CA ASP A 4 -17.98 8.07 -13.08
C ASP A 4 -16.50 8.16 -12.71
N SER A 5 -16.22 8.29 -11.40
CA SER A 5 -14.87 8.40 -10.83
C SER A 5 -14.07 7.08 -10.90
N ALA A 6 -14.54 6.10 -11.67
CA ALA A 6 -14.02 4.73 -11.65
C ALA A 6 -12.94 4.44 -12.70
N ASN A 7 -12.51 5.43 -13.52
CA ASN A 7 -11.43 5.18 -14.49
C ASN A 7 -10.69 6.47 -14.91
N SER A 8 -10.17 7.24 -13.96
CA SER A 8 -9.12 8.21 -14.28
C SER A 8 -7.85 7.42 -14.64
N THR A 9 -7.63 7.20 -15.93
CA THR A 9 -6.37 6.61 -16.41
C THR A 9 -5.26 7.60 -16.07
N LEU A 10 -4.52 7.35 -15.00
CA LEU A 10 -3.38 8.19 -14.60
C LEU A 10 -2.33 8.11 -15.72
N HIS A 11 -2.00 9.26 -16.31
CA HIS A 11 -0.95 9.37 -17.30
C HIS A 11 0.39 9.60 -16.61
N THR A 12 1.48 9.11 -17.21
CA THR A 12 2.85 9.44 -16.76
C THR A 12 3.04 10.96 -16.79
N GLY A 13 3.06 11.59 -15.60
CA GLY A 13 3.11 13.04 -15.43
C GLY A 13 2.00 13.60 -14.53
N ASP A 14 0.94 12.83 -14.28
CA ASP A 14 -0.13 13.21 -13.36
C ASP A 14 0.36 13.17 -11.91
N SER A 15 0.11 14.24 -11.16
CA SER A 15 0.35 14.29 -9.72
C SER A 15 -0.86 13.77 -8.97
N VAL A 16 -0.70 12.69 -8.21
CA VAL A 16 -1.73 12.20 -7.27
C VAL A 16 -1.72 13.08 -6.03
N ARG A 17 -2.89 13.59 -5.63
CA ARG A 17 -3.06 14.32 -4.37
C ARG A 17 -3.49 13.37 -3.27
N LEU A 18 -3.23 13.76 -2.02
CA LEU A 18 -3.68 12.98 -0.86
C LEU A 18 -5.21 12.85 -0.82
N GLU A 19 -5.92 13.86 -1.34
CA GLU A 19 -7.37 13.89 -1.52
C GLU A 19 -7.85 12.70 -2.38
N ASP A 20 -7.08 12.34 -3.39
CA ASP A 20 -7.42 11.30 -4.38
C ASP A 20 -7.25 9.88 -3.82
N LEU A 21 -6.55 9.73 -2.68
CA LEU A 21 -6.28 8.43 -2.06
C LEU A 21 -7.44 7.91 -1.19
N GLY A 22 -8.43 8.77 -0.91
CA GLY A 22 -9.59 8.45 -0.07
C GLY A 22 -9.26 8.31 1.42
N ASP A 23 -10.26 7.91 2.20
CA ASP A 23 -10.17 7.79 3.67
C ASP A 23 -9.60 6.45 4.15
N THR A 24 -9.50 5.46 3.25
CA THR A 24 -8.99 4.13 3.58
C THR A 24 -7.47 4.19 3.81
N PRO A 25 -6.94 3.58 4.88
CA PRO A 25 -5.53 3.68 5.21
C PRO A 25 -4.63 3.03 4.15
N TRP A 26 -3.47 3.64 3.93
CA TRP A 26 -2.40 3.10 3.08
C TRP A 26 -1.23 2.63 3.95
N VAL A 27 -0.59 1.55 3.53
CA VAL A 27 0.60 1.01 4.23
C VAL A 27 1.85 1.41 3.46
N VAL A 28 2.80 2.06 4.14
CA VAL A 28 4.07 2.50 3.54
C VAL A 28 5.23 1.79 4.23
N LEU A 29 5.99 1.00 3.46
CA LEU A 29 7.09 0.17 3.94
C LEU A 29 8.45 0.70 3.46
N GLY A 30 9.21 1.28 4.38
CA GLY A 30 10.55 1.79 4.10
C GLY A 30 11.58 0.70 3.76
N GLY A 31 12.70 1.09 3.17
CA GLY A 31 13.87 0.22 3.01
C GLY A 31 14.65 0.05 4.32
N GLY A 32 15.56 -0.94 4.40
CA GLY A 32 16.36 -1.15 5.61
C GLY A 32 17.22 -2.42 5.68
N GLY A 33 17.47 -3.09 4.56
CA GLY A 33 18.22 -4.36 4.53
C GLY A 33 17.57 -5.45 5.39
N LEU A 34 18.37 -6.22 6.13
CA LEU A 34 17.88 -7.36 6.94
C LEU A 34 16.84 -6.97 8.00
N LYS A 35 16.89 -5.74 8.52
CA LYS A 35 15.91 -5.22 9.48
C LYS A 35 14.49 -5.10 8.90
N GLY A 36 14.36 -5.16 7.57
CA GLY A 36 13.08 -5.18 6.86
C GLY A 36 12.23 -6.41 7.17
N LEU A 37 12.76 -7.47 7.81
CA LEU A 37 11.94 -8.58 8.32
C LEU A 37 10.86 -8.10 9.31
N ALA A 38 11.08 -6.96 9.99
CA ALA A 38 10.08 -6.34 10.86
C ALA A 38 8.77 -6.02 10.12
N HIS A 39 8.82 -5.78 8.80
CA HIS A 39 7.62 -5.51 7.98
C HIS A 39 6.63 -6.68 7.99
N VAL A 40 7.11 -7.92 8.10
CA VAL A 40 6.25 -9.12 8.18
C VAL A 40 5.46 -9.13 9.49
N GLY A 41 6.12 -8.82 10.61
CA GLY A 41 5.45 -8.73 11.91
C GLY A 41 4.46 -7.57 11.98
N ALA A 42 4.82 -6.43 11.39
CA ALA A 42 3.92 -5.27 11.28
C ALA A 42 2.68 -5.61 10.43
N TRP A 43 2.86 -6.26 9.28
CA TRP A 43 1.74 -6.70 8.43
C TRP A 43 0.80 -7.63 9.19
N ARG A 44 1.35 -8.63 9.89
CA ARG A 44 0.56 -9.56 10.68
C ARG A 44 -0.28 -8.86 11.76
N ALA A 45 0.33 -7.92 12.50
CA ALA A 45 -0.39 -7.16 13.52
C ALA A 45 -1.52 -6.31 12.93
N LEU A 46 -1.31 -5.71 11.75
CA LEU A 46 -2.35 -4.95 11.04
C LEU A 46 -3.52 -5.85 10.62
N THR A 47 -3.23 -7.03 10.08
CA THR A 47 -4.26 -8.02 9.69
C THR A 47 -5.03 -8.54 10.90
N GLU A 48 -4.34 -8.87 12.00
CA GLU A 48 -4.97 -9.30 13.26
C GLU A 48 -5.86 -8.20 13.87
N ALA A 49 -5.50 -6.93 13.67
CA ALA A 49 -6.32 -5.78 14.05
C ALA A 49 -7.50 -5.50 13.08
N GLY A 50 -7.65 -6.29 12.01
CA GLY A 50 -8.72 -6.12 11.02
C GLY A 50 -8.52 -4.94 10.08
N VAL A 51 -7.30 -4.39 9.96
CA VAL A 51 -7.00 -3.29 9.05
C VAL A 51 -7.04 -3.79 7.61
N GLN A 52 -7.81 -3.12 6.76
CA GLN A 52 -7.91 -3.41 5.32
C GLN A 52 -7.36 -2.21 4.54
N PRO A 53 -6.06 -2.22 4.18
CA PRO A 53 -5.46 -1.09 3.51
C PRO A 53 -5.90 -0.97 2.06
N ALA A 54 -6.04 0.26 1.57
CA ALA A 54 -6.37 0.54 0.16
C ALA A 54 -5.22 0.16 -0.80
N GLY A 55 -3.99 0.21 -0.30
CA GLY A 55 -2.82 -0.15 -1.06
C GLY A 55 -1.55 -0.19 -0.21
N ILE A 56 -0.50 -0.74 -0.80
CA ILE A 56 0.83 -0.86 -0.19
C ILE A 56 1.85 -0.19 -1.09
N VAL A 57 2.64 0.70 -0.51
CA VAL A 57 3.79 1.34 -1.17
C VAL A 57 5.05 0.92 -0.43
N GLY A 58 6.10 0.56 -1.16
CA GLY A 58 7.35 0.17 -0.50
C GLY A 58 8.60 0.40 -1.32
N THR A 59 9.74 0.43 -0.64
CA THR A 59 11.06 0.62 -1.26
C THR A 59 11.99 -0.54 -0.87
N SER A 60 12.69 -1.11 -1.86
CA SER A 60 13.64 -2.23 -1.65
C SER A 60 12.99 -3.41 -0.91
N ILE A 61 13.50 -3.80 0.26
CA ILE A 61 12.94 -4.88 1.08
C ILE A 61 11.48 -4.62 1.48
N GLY A 62 11.08 -3.35 1.67
CA GLY A 62 9.69 -2.98 1.92
C GLY A 62 8.79 -3.20 0.71
N ALA A 63 9.29 -2.97 -0.51
CA ALA A 63 8.55 -3.26 -1.74
C ALA A 63 8.32 -4.76 -1.90
N LEU A 64 9.36 -5.58 -1.65
CA LEU A 64 9.25 -7.03 -1.70
C LEU A 64 8.27 -7.57 -0.65
N ALA A 65 8.42 -7.14 0.61
CA ALA A 65 7.51 -7.54 1.69
C ALA A 65 6.06 -7.11 1.39
N GLY A 66 5.86 -5.89 0.91
CA GLY A 66 4.54 -5.37 0.51
C GLY A 66 3.92 -6.14 -0.65
N ALA A 67 4.71 -6.50 -1.67
CA ALA A 67 4.23 -7.31 -2.78
C ALA A 67 3.81 -8.72 -2.33
N LEU A 68 4.58 -9.35 -1.43
CA LEU A 68 4.22 -10.65 -0.85
C LEU A 68 2.93 -10.55 -0.02
N ALA A 69 2.81 -9.53 0.82
CA ALA A 69 1.58 -9.24 1.58
C ALA A 69 0.36 -9.04 0.65
N ALA A 70 0.50 -8.27 -0.43
CA ALA A 70 -0.57 -8.01 -1.39
C ALA A 70 -0.93 -9.23 -2.25
N SER A 71 0.00 -10.16 -2.47
CA SER A 71 -0.23 -11.37 -3.28
C SER A 71 -1.16 -12.40 -2.64
N GLY A 72 -1.65 -12.15 -1.42
CA GLY A 72 -2.54 -13.05 -0.71
C GLY A 72 -1.82 -14.28 -0.13
N MET A 73 -0.50 -14.22 0.07
CA MET A 73 0.27 -15.28 0.74
C MET A 73 0.07 -15.29 2.27
N THR A 74 -1.06 -14.81 2.79
CA THR A 74 -1.40 -14.79 4.22
C THR A 74 -2.85 -15.14 4.45
#